data_AF-A0A453G3Y6-F1
#
_entry.id   AF-A0A453G3Y6-F1
#
_cell.length_a   1.000
_cell.length_b   1.000
_cell.length_c   1.000
_cell.angle_alpha   90.00
_cell.angle_beta   90.00
_cell.angle_gamma   90.00
#
_symmetry.space_group_name_H-M   'P 1'
#
loop_
_entity.id
_entity.type
_entity.pdbx_description
1 polymer ?
#
loop_
_entity_poly.entity_id
_entity_poly.type
_entity_poly.pdbx_seq_one_letter_code
_entity_poly.pdbx_strand_id
1 'polypeptide(L)'
;EDVYRVVKAFTERGERIGPEATRFVQYLVREFERNGAKLTQTKKKEMEKLKSLIDDLNLKYIQNMNDFTKFLLLSEEELAGMPLEFLKDLEETDGKRKVLLTGYYVTPILEHCKVGSTRKQIAVAYGQKGGNQNVAILEKLVQIRHRLARLLGYSNYSDFAIEPRMPMTSRKV
;
A
#
# COMPACT_ATOMS: atom_id res chain seq x y z
N GLU A 1 -0.72 29.23 -3.71
CA GLU A 1 -1.46 29.48 -4.98
C GLU A 1 -0.82 30.61 -5.77
N ASP A 2 -0.59 31.74 -5.10
CA ASP A 2 0.45 32.73 -5.40
C ASP A 2 1.71 32.16 -6.09
N VAL A 3 2.42 31.22 -5.46
CA VAL A 3 3.68 30.66 -6.01
C VAL A 3 3.43 29.92 -7.33
N TYR A 4 2.35 29.12 -7.41
CA TYR A 4 1.98 28.42 -8.64
C TYR A 4 1.68 29.39 -9.79
N ARG A 5 0.98 30.51 -9.53
CA ARG A 5 0.69 31.52 -10.55
C ARG A 5 1.97 32.15 -11.10
N VAL A 6 2.92 32.46 -10.23
CA VAL A 6 4.22 33.03 -10.63
C VAL A 6 5.01 32.01 -11.46
N VAL A 7 5.12 30.77 -10.98
CA VAL A 7 5.84 29.70 -11.68
C VAL A 7 5.21 29.44 -13.04
N LYS A 8 3.88 29.33 -13.14
CA LYS A 8 3.17 29.10 -14.42
C LYS A 8 3.35 30.26 -15.39
N ALA A 9 3.24 31.50 -14.91
CA ALA A 9 3.47 32.68 -15.74
C ALA A 9 4.92 32.73 -16.26
N PHE A 10 5.89 32.33 -15.45
CA PHE A 10 7.29 32.21 -15.88
C PHE A 10 7.45 31.14 -16.98
N THR A 11 6.81 29.97 -16.84
CA THR A 11 6.84 28.93 -17.88
C THR A 11 6.18 29.40 -19.19
N GLU A 12 5.08 30.15 -19.11
CA GLU A 12 4.34 30.68 -20.27
C GLU A 12 5.11 31.80 -21.00
N ARG A 13 5.93 32.57 -20.29
CA ARG A 13 6.82 33.59 -20.90
C ARG A 13 7.91 32.98 -21.77
N GLY A 14 8.25 31.70 -21.57
CA GLY A 14 9.17 30.97 -22.45
C GLY A 14 10.61 31.49 -22.42
N GLU A 15 11.05 32.07 -21.30
CA GLU A 15 12.41 32.56 -21.14
C GLU A 15 13.45 31.44 -21.33
N ARG A 16 14.55 31.75 -22.00
CA ARG A 16 15.57 30.77 -22.38
C ARG A 16 16.49 30.48 -21.18
N ILE A 17 16.12 29.46 -20.41
CA ILE A 17 16.90 28.97 -19.26
C ILE A 17 17.64 27.67 -19.60
N GLY A 18 18.58 27.28 -18.74
CA GLY A 18 19.31 26.03 -18.89
C GLY A 18 18.40 24.78 -18.87
N PRO A 19 18.88 23.65 -19.40
CA PRO A 19 18.08 22.42 -19.52
C PRO A 19 17.62 21.89 -18.15
N GLU A 20 18.46 21.99 -17.12
CA GLU A 20 18.12 21.59 -15.75
C GLU A 20 17.02 22.48 -15.15
N ALA A 21 17.17 23.80 -15.28
CA ALA A 21 16.18 24.76 -14.80
C ALA A 21 14.82 24.57 -15.50
N THR A 22 14.83 24.27 -16.80
CA THR A 22 13.61 23.94 -17.55
C THR A 22 12.90 22.72 -16.96
N ARG A 23 13.66 21.65 -16.70
CA ARG A 23 13.11 20.43 -16.08
C ARG A 23 12.56 20.71 -14.67
N PHE A 24 13.25 21.52 -13.89
CA PHE A 24 12.81 21.89 -12.54
C PHE A 24 11.47 22.65 -12.56
N VAL A 25 11.33 23.63 -13.44
CA VAL A 25 10.08 24.40 -13.58
C VAL A 25 8.93 23.50 -14.04
N GLN A 26 9.15 22.62 -15.03
CA GLN A 26 8.15 21.64 -15.46
C GLN A 26 7.73 20.69 -14.33
N TYR A 27 8.69 20.23 -13.53
CA TYR A 27 8.44 19.41 -12.35
C TYR A 27 7.57 20.15 -11.33
N LEU A 28 7.90 21.40 -11.01
CA LEU A 28 7.13 22.22 -10.06
C LEU A 28 5.69 22.43 -10.54
N VAL A 29 5.49 22.80 -11.80
CA VAL A 29 4.15 22.98 -12.38
C VAL A 29 3.33 21.68 -12.22
N ARG A 30 3.92 20.54 -12.58
CA ARG A 30 3.27 19.23 -12.44
C ARG A 30 2.88 18.94 -10.99
N GLU A 31 3.77 19.15 -10.03
CA GLU A 31 3.48 18.92 -8.60
C GLU A 31 2.36 19.83 -8.08
N PHE A 32 2.33 21.10 -8.49
CA PHE A 32 1.23 21.99 -8.13
C PHE A 32 -0.11 21.52 -8.72
N GLU A 33 -0.13 21.10 -9.97
CA GLU A 33 -1.34 20.60 -10.64
C GLU A 33 -1.86 19.32 -10.00
N ARG A 34 -0.97 18.39 -9.64
CA ARG A 34 -1.28 17.16 -8.90
C ARG A 34 -1.82 17.44 -7.49
N ASN A 35 -1.44 18.58 -6.91
CA ASN A 35 -1.99 19.08 -5.66
C ASN A 35 -3.26 19.92 -5.84
N GLY A 36 -3.83 19.95 -7.05
CA GLY A 36 -5.10 20.59 -7.32
C GLY A 36 -5.00 22.11 -7.50
N ALA A 37 -3.82 22.66 -7.80
CA ALA A 37 -3.67 24.11 -8.01
C ALA A 37 -4.47 24.66 -9.22
N LYS A 38 -4.93 23.78 -10.13
CA LYS A 38 -5.87 24.09 -11.22
C LYS A 38 -7.35 24.01 -10.83
N LEU A 39 -7.66 23.46 -9.66
CA LEU A 39 -9.04 23.20 -9.25
C LEU A 39 -9.71 24.46 -8.70
N THR A 40 -11.04 24.53 -8.83
CA THR A 40 -11.84 25.53 -8.12
C THR A 40 -11.79 25.28 -6.61
N GLN A 41 -12.05 26.31 -5.80
CA GLN A 41 -12.01 26.19 -4.34
C GLN A 41 -12.94 25.06 -3.80
N THR A 42 -14.09 24.85 -4.44
CA THR A 42 -15.01 23.76 -4.13
C THR A 42 -14.39 22.39 -4.37
N LYS A 43 -13.83 22.16 -5.57
CA LYS A 43 -13.13 20.92 -5.94
C LYS A 43 -11.89 20.67 -5.09
N LYS A 44 -11.17 21.73 -4.69
CA LYS A 44 -10.00 21.62 -3.81
C LYS A 44 -10.39 21.11 -2.41
N LYS A 45 -11.47 21.64 -1.83
CA LYS A 45 -12.03 21.12 -0.56
C LYS A 45 -12.47 19.66 -0.68
N GLU A 46 -13.05 19.27 -1.82
CA GLU A 46 -13.37 17.85 -2.07
C GLU A 46 -12.10 16.99 -2.16
N MET A 47 -11.07 17.45 -2.86
CA MET A 47 -9.79 16.76 -2.97
C MET A 47 -9.16 16.54 -1.58
N GLU A 48 -9.12 17.57 -0.74
CA GLU A 48 -8.58 17.49 0.63
C GLU A 48 -9.35 16.48 1.48
N LYS A 49 -10.69 16.48 1.41
CA LYS A 49 -11.53 15.48 2.09
C LYS A 49 -11.23 14.07 1.61
N LEU A 50 -11.11 13.86 0.29
CA LEU A 50 -10.79 12.54 -0.26
C LEU A 50 -9.40 12.08 0.17
N LYS A 51 -8.39 12.96 0.19
CA LYS A 51 -7.04 12.65 0.66
C LYS A 51 -7.06 12.23 2.13
N SER A 52 -7.70 13.02 3.00
CA SER A 52 -7.86 12.68 4.42
C SER A 52 -8.52 11.31 4.63
N LEU A 53 -9.59 11.02 3.89
CA LEU A 53 -10.26 9.72 3.97
C LEU A 53 -9.36 8.56 3.50
N ILE A 54 -8.54 8.78 2.46
CA ILE A 54 -7.57 7.79 2.00
C ILE A 54 -6.55 7.52 3.11
N ASP A 55 -6.03 8.56 3.75
CA ASP A 55 -5.01 8.44 4.80
C ASP A 55 -5.57 7.71 6.03
N ASP A 56 -6.79 8.07 6.47
CA ASP A 56 -7.48 7.39 7.56
C ASP A 56 -7.70 5.90 7.28
N LEU A 57 -8.11 5.57 6.05
CA LEU A 57 -8.33 4.18 5.64
C LEU A 57 -7.02 3.41 5.52
N ASN A 58 -5.94 4.02 5.03
CA ASN A 58 -4.62 3.40 4.98
C ASN A 58 -4.12 3.08 6.40
N LEU A 59 -4.29 4.02 7.33
CA LEU A 59 -3.90 3.82 8.73
C LEU A 59 -4.67 2.68 9.38
N LYS A 60 -6.01 2.66 9.21
CA LYS A 60 -6.85 1.55 9.69
C LYS A 60 -6.45 0.20 9.07
N TYR A 61 -6.13 0.18 7.77
CA TYR A 61 -5.68 -1.03 7.11
C TYR A 61 -4.40 -1.60 7.75
N ILE A 62 -3.41 -0.73 7.99
CA ILE A 62 -2.13 -1.11 8.62
C ILE A 62 -2.34 -1.55 10.07
N GLN A 63 -3.17 -0.84 10.83
CA GLN A 63 -3.51 -1.21 12.21
C GLN A 63 -4.13 -2.61 12.26
N ASN A 64 -5.14 -2.89 11.45
CA ASN A 64 -5.77 -4.22 11.38
C ASN A 64 -4.77 -5.33 10.98
N MET A 65 -3.74 -5.01 10.20
CA MET A 65 -2.67 -5.97 9.87
C MET A 65 -1.72 -6.19 11.05
N ASN A 66 -1.44 -5.16 11.84
CA ASN A 66 -0.52 -5.24 12.98
C ASN A 66 -1.18 -5.88 14.21
N ASP A 67 -2.45 -5.60 14.45
CA ASP A 67 -3.24 -6.15 15.55
C ASP A 67 -3.57 -7.65 15.37
N PHE A 68 -3.25 -8.21 14.20
CA PHE A 68 -3.42 -9.63 13.93
C PHE A 68 -2.39 -10.47 14.69
N THR A 69 -2.76 -10.86 15.91
CA THR A 69 -1.98 -11.70 16.83
C THR A 69 -2.58 -13.10 16.95
N LYS A 70 -2.86 -13.73 15.81
CA LYS A 70 -3.33 -15.12 15.79
C LYS A 70 -2.16 -16.09 15.88
N PHE A 71 -2.42 -17.24 16.50
CA PHE A 71 -1.50 -18.36 16.59
C PHE A 71 -2.22 -19.67 16.31
N LEU A 72 -1.45 -20.72 16.00
CA LEU A 72 -1.92 -22.09 15.88
C LEU A 72 -1.11 -22.97 16.84
N LEU A 73 -1.78 -23.93 17.46
CA LEU A 73 -1.15 -24.96 18.28
C LEU A 73 -0.98 -26.22 17.44
N LEU A 74 0.26 -26.61 17.20
CA LEU A 74 0.61 -27.76 16.35
C LEU A 74 1.43 -28.78 17.15
N SER A 75 1.20 -30.06 16.91
CA SER A 75 2.04 -31.12 17.49
C SER A 75 3.41 -31.21 16.82
N GLU A 76 4.36 -31.89 17.44
CA GLU A 76 5.67 -32.14 16.83
C GLU A 76 5.56 -32.99 15.55
N GLU A 77 4.59 -33.90 15.50
CA GLU A 77 4.28 -34.70 14.30
C GLU A 77 3.79 -33.81 13.15
N GLU A 78 2.94 -32.82 13.45
CA GLU A 78 2.44 -31.85 12.47
C GLU A 78 3.54 -30.92 11.95
N LEU A 79 4.61 -30.71 12.72
CA LEU A 79 5.77 -29.92 12.35
C LEU A 79 6.94 -30.75 11.81
N ALA A 80 6.69 -32.00 11.40
CA ALA A 80 7.73 -32.87 10.87
C ALA A 80 8.49 -32.24 9.70
N GLY A 81 9.82 -32.27 9.76
CA GLY A 81 10.72 -31.67 8.75
C GLY A 81 11.27 -30.29 9.12
N MET A 82 10.76 -29.66 10.17
CA MET A 82 11.32 -28.41 10.68
C MET A 82 12.67 -28.65 11.38
N PRO A 83 13.64 -27.72 11.28
CA PRO A 83 14.87 -27.77 12.06
C PRO A 83 14.59 -27.76 13.56
N LEU A 84 15.39 -28.52 14.34
CA LEU A 84 15.22 -28.58 15.80
C LEU A 84 15.35 -27.21 16.48
N GLU A 85 16.26 -26.36 15.99
CA GLU A 85 16.43 -25.00 16.50
C GLU A 85 15.15 -24.17 16.34
N PHE A 86 14.43 -24.33 15.22
CA PHE A 86 13.14 -23.67 15.02
C PHE A 86 12.07 -24.15 16.02
N LEU A 87 12.05 -25.44 16.34
CA LEU A 87 11.10 -26.00 17.30
C LEU A 87 11.39 -25.54 18.75
N LYS A 88 12.67 -25.35 19.10
CA LYS A 88 13.08 -24.81 20.41
C LYS A 88 12.68 -23.36 20.61
N ASP A 89 12.67 -22.57 19.54
CA ASP A 89 12.25 -21.16 19.57
C ASP A 89 10.74 -20.98 19.80
N LEU A 90 9.94 -22.05 19.64
CA LEU A 90 8.49 -21.99 19.82
C LEU A 90 8.09 -22.24 21.27
N GLU A 91 7.19 -21.40 21.78
CA GLU A 91 6.53 -21.63 23.06
C GLU A 91 5.77 -22.96 23.03
N GLU A 92 5.89 -23.74 24.11
CA GLU A 92 5.15 -24.98 24.29
C GLU A 92 3.95 -24.75 25.20
N THR A 93 2.79 -25.25 24.81
CA THR A 93 1.54 -25.17 25.58
C THR A 93 0.78 -26.47 25.42
N ASP A 94 0.51 -27.16 26.53
CA ASP A 94 -0.22 -28.43 26.56
C ASP A 94 0.33 -29.51 25.60
N GLY A 95 1.66 -29.61 25.49
CA GLY A 95 2.34 -30.56 24.60
C GLY A 95 2.25 -30.22 23.11
N LYS A 96 1.85 -28.98 22.77
CA LYS A 96 1.83 -28.44 21.40
C LYS A 96 2.72 -27.20 21.30
N ARG A 97 3.30 -27.00 20.13
CA ARG A 97 4.10 -25.82 19.78
C ARG A 97 3.17 -24.71 19.30
N LYS A 98 3.29 -23.53 19.91
CA LYS A 98 2.53 -22.33 19.55
C LYS A 98 3.24 -21.57 18.44
N VAL A 99 2.66 -21.60 17.24
CA VAL A 99 3.16 -20.90 16.07
C VAL A 99 2.38 -19.61 15.89
N LEU A 100 3.03 -18.46 16.10
CA LEU A 100 2.42 -17.17 15.75
C LEU A 100 2.35 -17.00 14.23
N LEU A 101 1.26 -16.44 13.73
CA LEU A 101 1.06 -16.18 12.30
C LEU A 101 1.78 -14.90 11.84
N THR A 102 3.08 -14.81 12.15
CA THR A 102 3.98 -13.76 11.66
C THR A 102 4.84 -14.31 10.52
N GLY A 103 5.35 -13.41 9.66
CA GLY A 103 6.19 -13.84 8.53
C GLY A 103 7.44 -14.61 8.95
N TYR A 104 7.97 -14.33 10.14
CA TYR A 104 9.12 -15.03 10.71
C TYR A 104 8.88 -16.52 10.93
N TYR A 105 7.71 -16.91 11.46
CA TYR A 105 7.40 -18.31 11.72
C TYR A 105 6.70 -18.99 10.53
N VAL A 106 5.90 -18.25 9.76
CA VAL A 106 5.13 -18.81 8.64
C VAL A 106 6.03 -19.22 7.48
N THR A 107 7.00 -18.39 7.07
CA THR A 107 7.84 -18.67 5.90
C THR A 107 8.63 -19.97 6.05
N PRO A 108 9.36 -20.23 7.16
CA PRO A 108 10.09 -21.48 7.32
C PRO A 108 9.19 -22.72 7.31
N ILE A 109 7.97 -22.61 7.86
CA ILE A 109 7.03 -23.74 7.87
C ILE A 109 6.52 -24.03 6.47
N LEU A 110 6.25 -23.01 5.65
CA LEU A 110 5.82 -23.21 4.27
C LEU A 110 6.94 -23.81 3.40
N GLU A 111 8.20 -23.51 3.70
CA GLU A 111 9.36 -24.00 2.93
C GLU A 111 9.85 -25.39 3.35
N HIS A 112 9.89 -25.68 4.66
CA HIS A 112 10.59 -26.86 5.19
C HIS A 112 9.67 -27.95 5.77
N CYS A 113 8.46 -27.60 6.24
CA CYS A 113 7.58 -28.61 6.83
C CYS A 113 7.17 -29.63 5.76
N LYS A 114 7.31 -30.92 6.07
CA LYS A 114 6.97 -32.02 5.17
C LYS A 114 5.46 -32.28 5.13
N VAL A 115 4.74 -31.95 6.21
CA VAL A 115 3.31 -32.21 6.35
C VAL A 115 2.48 -31.22 5.55
N GLY A 116 1.86 -31.70 4.47
CA GLY A 116 1.08 -30.85 3.55
C GLY A 116 -0.17 -30.23 4.17
N SER A 117 -0.84 -30.93 5.09
CA SER A 117 -2.01 -30.40 5.82
C SER A 117 -1.62 -29.21 6.70
N THR A 118 -0.52 -29.30 7.42
CA THR A 118 0.03 -28.21 8.25
C THR A 118 0.36 -26.98 7.40
N ARG A 119 1.05 -27.16 6.26
CA ARG A 119 1.34 -26.05 5.33
C ARG A 119 0.06 -25.38 4.83
N LYS A 120 -0.96 -26.16 4.45
CA LYS A 120 -2.25 -25.64 4.00
C LYS A 120 -2.95 -24.84 5.11
N GLN A 121 -3.01 -25.37 6.32
CA GLN A 121 -3.66 -24.72 7.46
C GLN A 121 -2.99 -23.39 7.79
N ILE A 122 -1.66 -23.35 7.86
CA ILE A 122 -0.90 -22.12 8.10
C ILE A 122 -1.08 -21.12 6.95
N ALA A 123 -0.98 -21.56 5.70
CA ALA A 123 -1.15 -20.68 4.54
C ALA A 123 -2.53 -20.01 4.51
N VAL A 124 -3.59 -20.78 4.78
CA VAL A 124 -4.97 -20.25 4.86
C VAL A 124 -5.11 -19.28 6.03
N ALA A 125 -4.63 -19.65 7.22
CA ALA A 125 -4.76 -18.80 8.39
C ALA A 125 -3.97 -17.49 8.26
N TYR A 126 -2.77 -17.55 7.68
CA TYR A 126 -1.94 -16.37 7.38
C TYR A 126 -2.54 -15.51 6.25
N GLY A 127 -3.09 -16.13 5.20
CA GLY A 127 -3.76 -15.42 4.10
C GLY A 127 -5.05 -14.69 4.51
N GLN A 128 -5.64 -15.07 5.64
CA GLN A 128 -6.79 -14.37 6.23
C GLN A 128 -6.40 -13.16 7.10
N LYS A 129 -5.11 -12.81 7.16
CA LYS A 129 -4.61 -11.64 7.89
C LYS A 129 -5.29 -10.35 7.38
N GLY A 130 -5.77 -9.52 8.31
CA GLY A 130 -6.59 -8.33 8.01
C GLY A 130 -8.09 -8.60 7.82
N GLY A 131 -8.49 -9.85 7.53
CA GLY A 131 -9.88 -10.32 7.51
C GLY A 131 -10.82 -9.52 6.59
N ASN A 132 -12.13 -9.76 6.78
CA ASN A 132 -13.19 -9.11 6.00
C ASN A 132 -13.22 -7.57 6.18
N GLN A 133 -12.71 -7.07 7.30
CA GLN A 133 -12.62 -5.63 7.57
C GLN A 133 -11.66 -4.94 6.59
N ASN A 134 -10.47 -5.53 6.35
CA ASN A 134 -9.53 -4.97 5.40
C ASN A 134 -9.99 -5.10 3.95
N VAL A 135 -10.77 -6.15 3.61
CA VAL A 135 -11.40 -6.26 2.29
C VAL A 135 -12.35 -5.08 2.05
N ALA A 136 -13.24 -4.78 3.01
CA ALA A 136 -14.15 -3.64 2.89
C ALA A 136 -13.42 -2.27 2.87
N ILE A 137 -12.28 -2.15 3.58
CA ILE A 137 -11.43 -0.96 3.50
C ILE A 137 -10.80 -0.82 2.11
N LEU A 138 -10.31 -1.91 1.52
CA LEU A 138 -9.72 -1.92 0.17
C LEU A 138 -10.75 -1.51 -0.89
N GLU A 139 -11.97 -2.05 -0.83
CA GLU A 139 -13.05 -1.68 -1.75
C GLU A 139 -13.32 -0.17 -1.72
N LYS A 140 -13.44 0.40 -0.51
CA LYS A 140 -13.62 1.84 -0.32
C LYS A 140 -12.41 2.65 -0.83
N LEU A 141 -11.19 2.19 -0.53
CA LEU A 141 -9.96 2.84 -0.99
C LEU A 141 -9.89 2.91 -2.51
N VAL A 142 -10.24 1.83 -3.22
CA VAL A 142 -10.25 1.80 -4.69
C VAL A 142 -11.23 2.83 -5.25
N GLN A 143 -12.45 2.89 -4.73
CA GLN A 143 -13.46 3.84 -5.17
C GLN A 143 -13.04 5.30 -4.92
N ILE A 144 -12.52 5.60 -3.73
CA ILE A 144 -12.10 6.96 -3.34
C ILE A 144 -10.88 7.40 -4.14
N ARG A 145 -9.90 6.51 -4.36
CA ARG A 145 -8.74 6.77 -5.22
C ARG A 145 -9.14 7.03 -6.67
N HIS A 146 -10.10 6.27 -7.20
CA HIS A 146 -10.64 6.53 -8.53
C HIS A 146 -11.32 7.90 -8.61
N ARG A 147 -12.15 8.26 -7.62
CA ARG A 147 -12.80 9.58 -7.55
C ARG A 147 -11.78 10.72 -7.47
N LEU A 148 -10.72 10.57 -6.68
CA LEU A 148 -9.62 11.54 -6.58
C LEU A 148 -8.93 11.73 -7.94
N ALA A 149 -8.64 10.63 -8.65
CA ALA A 149 -8.00 10.69 -9.97
C ALA A 149 -8.88 11.43 -11.00
N ARG A 150 -10.18 11.12 -11.04
CA ARG A 150 -11.15 11.81 -11.91
C ARG A 150 -11.25 13.29 -11.59
N LEU A 151 -11.24 13.66 -10.30
CA LEU A 151 -11.27 15.06 -9.86
C LEU A 151 -10.04 15.84 -10.36
N LEU A 152 -8.88 15.20 -10.38
CA LEU A 152 -7.62 15.77 -10.87
C LEU A 152 -7.45 15.69 -12.40
N GLY A 153 -8.42 15.11 -13.13
CA GLY A 153 -8.41 15.03 -14.59
C GLY A 153 -7.78 13.77 -15.18
N TYR A 154 -7.44 12.77 -14.37
CA TYR A 154 -6.90 11.49 -14.82
C TYR A 154 -8.02 10.47 -15.11
N SER A 155 -7.77 9.54 -16.03
CA SER A 155 -8.73 8.48 -16.38
C SER A 155 -8.94 7.48 -15.24
N ASN A 156 -7.86 7.10 -14.57
CA ASN A 156 -7.85 6.18 -13.43
C ASN A 156 -6.72 6.54 -12.46
N TYR A 157 -6.73 5.92 -11.27
CA TYR A 157 -5.71 6.19 -10.25
C TYR A 157 -4.31 5.71 -10.63
N SER A 158 -4.21 4.64 -11.42
CA SER A 158 -2.91 4.11 -11.87
C SER A 158 -2.19 5.12 -12.76
N ASP A 159 -2.90 5.80 -13.67
CA ASP A 159 -2.34 6.88 -14.49
C ASP A 159 -1.83 8.04 -13.62
N PHE A 160 -2.60 8.44 -12.61
CA PHE A 160 -2.17 9.44 -11.64
C PHE A 160 -0.91 9.00 -10.85
N ALA A 161 -0.82 7.72 -10.47
CA ALA A 161 0.28 7.19 -9.68
C ALA A 161 1.57 6.95 -10.49
N ILE A 162 1.44 6.64 -11.78
CA ILE A 162 2.55 6.24 -12.66
C ILE A 162 3.14 7.40 -13.44
N GLU A 163 2.39 8.49 -13.67
CA GLU A 163 2.88 9.71 -14.34
C GLU A 163 4.27 10.20 -13.86
N PRO A 164 4.61 10.24 -12.56
CA PRO A 164 5.94 10.66 -12.12
C PRO A 164 7.04 9.58 -12.31
N ARG A 165 6.67 8.34 -12.63
CA ARG A 165 7.59 7.19 -12.76
C ARG A 165 8.02 6.98 -14.22
N MET A 166 9.11 6.24 -14.41
CA MET A 166 9.65 5.94 -15.75
C MET A 166 8.65 5.34 -16.76
N PRO A 167 7.70 4.46 -16.37
CA PRO A 167 6.71 3.95 -17.31
C PRO A 167 5.77 5.03 -17.84
N MET A 168 5.62 6.17 -17.13
CA MET A 168 4.80 7.35 -17.45
C MET A 168 3.29 7.12 -17.62
N THR A 169 2.85 5.93 -18.03
CA THR A 169 1.45 5.58 -18.28
C THR A 169 1.18 4.15 -17.79
N SER A 170 -0.04 3.90 -17.30
CA SER A 170 -0.42 2.56 -16.81
C SER A 170 -0.34 1.46 -17.86
N ARG A 171 -0.54 1.77 -19.15
CA ARG A 171 -0.45 0.81 -20.26
C ARG A 171 0.96 0.23 -20.47
N LYS A 172 2.00 0.90 -19.98
CA LYS A 172 3.41 0.49 -20.11
C LYS A 172 3.93 -0.28 -18.90
N VAL A 173 3.06 -0.51 -17.91
CA VAL A 173 3.33 -1.34 -16.73
C VAL A 173 2.66 -2.70 -16.93
#